data_AF-A0A4W2IFN7-F1
#
_entry.id   AF-A0A4W2IFN7-F1
#
_cell.length_a   1.000
_cell.length_b   1.000
_cell.length_c   1.000
_cell.angle_alpha   90.00
_cell.angle_beta   90.00
_cell.angle_gamma   90.00
#
_symmetry.space_group_name_H-M   'P 1'
#
loop_
_entity.id
_entity.type
_entity.pdbx_description
1 polymer ?
#
loop_
_entity_poly.entity_id
_entity_poly.type
_entity_poly.pdbx_seq_one_letter_code
_entity_poly.pdbx_strand_id
1 'polypeptide(L)'
;MGDLWLLLLLPLSLAAFHGVKGCLECDPKFIEEVKSLLGKLVPPEVPGRTHMLERQMKEMIRLSFKVSHRDKMLRVLAVQKVVDLRTWLKIELDKLSKEKWKGVFILQGRLLDIRKNLDSKLEKLLKKFSEVACSEDCVVTEGPILDCWTCLRITSRCFRGEYCEEDDPKKAESREIGLFLILLAEGVILGGVLLLFHFCISHQRKMKAIRRSLKTYLEKKLEELMGIKDEKEKDFRGRE
;
A
#
# COMPACT_ATOMS: atom_id res chain seq x y z
N MET A 1 -12.81 4.40 29.11
CA MET A 1 -12.03 5.30 28.25
C MET A 1 -10.65 4.70 28.02
N GLY A 2 -10.53 3.68 27.16
CA GLY A 2 -9.27 2.95 26.95
C GLY A 2 -9.00 2.52 25.51
N ASP A 3 -10.03 2.54 24.65
CA ASP A 3 -9.92 2.03 23.27
C ASP A 3 -9.56 3.10 22.23
N LEU A 4 -9.38 4.36 22.64
CA LEU A 4 -9.14 5.47 21.71
C LEU A 4 -7.67 5.61 21.28
N TRP A 5 -6.72 5.01 22.01
CA TRP A 5 -5.28 5.14 21.73
C TRP A 5 -4.75 4.14 20.70
N LEU A 6 -5.44 3.02 20.45
CA LEU A 6 -5.03 2.02 19.45
C LEU A 6 -5.34 2.44 17.99
N LEU A 7 -6.16 3.47 17.80
CA LEU A 7 -6.56 3.97 16.48
C LEU A 7 -5.59 5.00 15.89
N LEU A 8 -4.65 5.55 16.68
CA LEU A 8 -3.74 6.60 16.23
C LEU A 8 -2.46 6.08 15.54
N LEU A 9 -2.16 4.78 15.60
CA LEU A 9 -0.98 4.19 14.95
C LEU A 9 -1.28 3.46 13.63
N LEU A 10 -2.57 3.28 13.28
CA LEU A 10 -2.97 2.72 11.98
C LEU A 10 -2.83 3.65 10.75
N PRO A 11 -2.85 5.00 10.83
CA PRO A 11 -2.90 5.80 9.61
C PRO A 11 -1.55 5.92 8.88
N LEU A 12 -0.41 5.64 9.53
CA LEU A 12 0.91 5.74 8.86
C LEU A 12 1.20 4.56 7.94
N SER A 13 0.68 3.36 8.23
CA SER A 13 0.90 2.18 7.39
C SER A 13 -0.05 2.10 6.17
N LEU A 14 -1.19 2.79 6.21
CA LEU A 14 -2.15 2.83 5.11
C LEU A 14 -1.75 3.78 3.97
N ALA A 15 -0.98 4.83 4.26
CA ALA A 15 -0.45 5.74 3.23
C ALA A 15 0.64 5.08 2.36
N ALA A 16 1.33 4.05 2.90
CA ALA A 16 2.39 3.31 2.20
C ALA A 16 1.86 2.29 1.17
N PHE A 17 0.55 2.05 1.11
CA PHE A 17 -0.08 1.18 0.11
C PHE A 17 -0.76 1.95 -1.03
N HIS A 18 -0.31 3.17 -1.32
CA HIS A 18 -0.54 3.69 -2.68
C HIS A 18 0.33 2.88 -3.62
N GLY A 19 -0.29 1.83 -4.19
CA GLY A 19 0.34 0.96 -5.18
C GLY A 19 1.05 1.84 -6.20
N VAL A 20 2.33 1.56 -6.40
CA VAL A 20 3.17 2.37 -7.27
C VAL A 20 2.55 2.39 -8.65
N LYS A 21 2.38 3.61 -9.18
CA LYS A 21 1.83 3.86 -10.50
C LYS A 21 2.98 3.91 -11.51
N GLY A 22 2.66 3.83 -12.79
CA GLY A 22 3.59 4.26 -13.81
C GLY A 22 3.06 5.44 -14.62
N CYS A 23 3.90 5.96 -15.51
CA CYS A 23 3.75 7.31 -16.05
C CYS A 23 2.40 7.58 -16.73
N LEU A 24 1.85 6.58 -17.43
CA LEU A 24 0.57 6.70 -18.13
C LEU A 24 -0.64 6.62 -17.18
N GLU A 25 -0.50 5.94 -16.04
CA GLU A 25 -1.55 5.86 -15.01
C GLU A 25 -1.75 7.19 -14.28
N CYS A 26 -0.73 8.06 -14.32
CA CYS A 26 -0.78 9.40 -13.78
C CYS A 26 -1.58 10.40 -14.61
N ASP A 27 -1.97 10.03 -15.84
CA ASP A 27 -2.86 10.83 -16.68
C ASP A 27 -4.28 10.25 -16.65
N PRO A 28 -5.23 10.83 -15.89
CA PRO A 28 -6.60 10.32 -15.84
C PRO A 28 -7.28 10.26 -17.21
N LYS A 29 -6.92 11.17 -18.13
CA LYS A 29 -7.46 11.17 -19.49
C LYS A 29 -6.99 9.95 -20.27
N PHE A 30 -5.79 9.46 -20.01
CA PHE A 30 -5.28 8.23 -20.64
C PHE A 30 -6.20 7.05 -20.34
N ILE A 31 -6.56 6.86 -19.06
CA ILE A 31 -7.40 5.74 -18.61
C ILE A 31 -8.77 5.80 -19.29
N GLU A 32 -9.41 6.98 -19.29
CA GLU A 32 -10.74 7.16 -19.90
C GLU A 32 -10.72 6.97 -21.42
N GLU A 33 -9.73 7.53 -22.12
CA GLU A 33 -9.61 7.38 -23.57
C GLU A 33 -9.37 5.92 -23.98
N VAL A 34 -8.44 5.23 -23.30
CA VAL A 34 -8.16 3.81 -23.57
C VAL A 34 -9.43 2.98 -23.30
N LYS A 35 -10.20 3.29 -22.25
CA LYS A 35 -11.43 2.56 -21.91
C LYS A 35 -12.46 2.70 -23.01
N SER A 36 -12.66 3.92 -23.47
CA SER A 36 -13.58 4.24 -24.57
C SER A 36 -13.17 3.54 -25.86
N LEU A 37 -11.88 3.60 -26.22
CA LEU A 37 -11.36 3.00 -27.45
C LEU A 37 -11.42 1.48 -27.43
N LEU A 38 -10.96 0.84 -26.35
CA LEU A 38 -11.07 -0.62 -26.17
C LEU A 38 -12.53 -1.07 -26.28
N GLY A 39 -13.46 -0.31 -25.69
CA GLY A 39 -14.89 -0.58 -25.80
C GLY A 39 -15.41 -0.63 -27.25
N LYS A 40 -14.83 0.15 -28.16
CA LYS A 40 -15.20 0.16 -29.58
C LYS A 40 -14.61 -1.02 -30.37
N LEU A 41 -13.57 -1.66 -29.87
CA LEU A 41 -12.88 -2.76 -30.59
C LEU A 41 -13.69 -4.06 -30.63
N VAL A 42 -14.61 -4.25 -29.67
CA VAL A 42 -15.30 -5.54 -29.47
C VAL A 42 -16.80 -5.33 -29.66
N PRO A 43 -17.43 -6.02 -30.63
CA PRO A 43 -18.88 -5.97 -30.83
C PRO A 43 -19.64 -6.38 -29.57
N PRO A 44 -20.78 -5.74 -29.26
CA PRO A 44 -21.52 -5.99 -28.03
C PRO A 44 -22.07 -7.41 -27.91
N GLU A 45 -22.20 -8.14 -29.03
CA GLU A 45 -22.73 -9.50 -29.11
C GLU A 45 -21.71 -10.56 -28.63
N VAL A 46 -20.44 -10.19 -28.43
CA VAL A 46 -19.39 -11.12 -28.02
C VAL A 46 -19.57 -11.54 -26.55
N PRO A 47 -19.72 -12.85 -26.26
CA PRO A 47 -19.82 -13.34 -24.88
C PRO A 47 -18.59 -12.96 -24.05
N GLY A 48 -18.80 -12.54 -22.80
CA GLY A 48 -17.70 -12.18 -21.89
C GLY A 48 -16.93 -10.92 -22.27
N ARG A 49 -17.48 -10.07 -23.15
CA ARG A 49 -16.88 -8.79 -23.59
C ARG A 49 -16.36 -7.92 -22.45
N THR A 50 -17.17 -7.71 -21.40
CA THR A 50 -16.80 -6.86 -20.26
C THR A 50 -15.54 -7.34 -19.57
N HIS A 51 -15.51 -8.61 -19.16
CA HIS A 51 -14.34 -9.21 -18.52
C HIS A 51 -13.09 -9.18 -19.42
N MET A 52 -13.25 -9.38 -20.74
CA MET A 52 -12.14 -9.27 -21.68
C MET A 52 -11.58 -7.84 -21.75
N LEU A 53 -12.45 -6.84 -21.87
CA LEU A 53 -12.07 -5.43 -21.94
C LEU A 53 -11.39 -4.97 -20.64
N GLU A 54 -11.94 -5.36 -19.49
CA GLU A 54 -11.34 -5.09 -18.18
C GLU A 54 -9.94 -5.71 -18.05
N ARG A 55 -9.77 -6.96 -18.51
CA ARG A 55 -8.46 -7.60 -18.54
C ARG A 55 -7.48 -6.83 -19.43
N GLN A 56 -7.89 -6.44 -20.64
CA GLN A 56 -7.00 -5.70 -21.55
C GLN A 56 -6.63 -4.33 -20.99
N MET A 57 -7.58 -3.64 -20.35
CA MET A 57 -7.34 -2.39 -19.66
C MET A 57 -6.30 -2.55 -18.54
N LYS A 58 -6.53 -3.50 -17.64
CA LYS A 58 -5.62 -3.78 -16.51
C LYS A 58 -4.20 -4.08 -16.98
N GLU A 59 -4.07 -4.83 -18.07
CA GLU A 59 -2.79 -5.18 -18.63
C GLU A 59 -2.09 -4.02 -19.36
N MET A 60 -2.83 -3.09 -19.98
CA MET A 60 -2.25 -1.88 -20.58
C MET A 60 -1.77 -0.89 -19.52
N ILE A 61 -2.54 -0.73 -18.44
CA ILE A 61 -2.18 0.07 -17.26
C ILE A 61 -0.87 -0.47 -16.65
N ARG A 62 -0.83 -1.78 -16.36
CA ARG A 62 0.30 -2.46 -15.71
C ARG A 62 1.65 -2.41 -16.45
N LEU A 63 1.69 -2.04 -17.72
CA LEU A 63 2.97 -1.88 -18.44
C LEU A 63 3.86 -0.84 -17.80
N SER A 64 3.23 0.23 -17.33
CA SER A 64 3.93 1.36 -16.74
C SER A 64 4.64 0.99 -15.42
N PHE A 65 4.20 -0.09 -14.77
CA PHE A 65 4.77 -0.67 -13.56
C PHE A 65 6.04 -1.51 -13.80
N LYS A 66 6.21 -2.14 -14.97
CA LYS A 66 7.36 -3.04 -15.20
C LYS A 66 8.65 -2.31 -15.50
N VAL A 67 8.56 -1.19 -16.22
CA VAL A 67 9.72 -0.45 -16.73
C VAL A 67 10.32 0.47 -15.67
N SER A 68 9.49 1.17 -14.91
CA SER A 68 9.93 2.23 -13.98
C SER A 68 10.39 1.74 -12.61
N HIS A 69 10.13 0.48 -12.28
CA HIS A 69 10.12 0.02 -10.89
C HIS A 69 11.34 -0.80 -10.49
N ARG A 70 12.03 -1.40 -11.48
CA ARG A 70 13.29 -2.11 -11.27
C ARG A 70 14.49 -1.17 -11.17
N ASP A 71 14.38 0.00 -11.76
CA ASP A 71 15.46 0.96 -11.91
C ASP A 71 14.94 2.35 -11.51
N LYS A 72 15.48 2.88 -10.41
CA LYS A 72 15.07 4.19 -9.87
C LYS A 72 15.35 5.33 -10.83
N MET A 73 16.27 5.16 -11.79
CA MET A 73 16.52 6.13 -12.85
C MET A 73 15.33 6.27 -13.80
N LEU A 74 14.51 5.23 -13.94
CA LEU A 74 13.37 5.19 -14.86
C LEU A 74 12.06 5.64 -14.18
N ARG A 75 12.17 6.49 -13.15
CA ARG A 75 11.03 6.98 -12.36
C ARG A 75 10.44 8.30 -12.85
N VAL A 76 11.25 9.14 -13.48
CA VAL A 76 10.87 10.50 -13.87
C VAL A 76 10.79 10.65 -15.38
N LEU A 77 9.79 11.38 -15.85
CA LEU A 77 9.60 11.67 -17.27
C LEU A 77 8.94 13.02 -17.48
N ALA A 78 9.33 13.76 -18.51
CA ALA A 78 8.63 14.99 -18.86
C ALA A 78 7.15 14.72 -19.20
N VAL A 79 6.25 15.57 -18.67
CA VAL A 79 4.80 15.44 -18.88
C VAL A 79 4.43 15.40 -20.37
N GLN A 80 5.15 16.16 -21.21
CA GLN A 80 4.91 16.17 -22.65
C GLN A 80 5.13 14.79 -23.27
N LYS A 81 6.14 14.02 -22.85
CA LYS A 81 6.39 12.67 -23.37
C LYS A 81 5.28 11.70 -23.00
N VAL A 82 4.70 11.86 -21.81
CA VAL A 82 3.52 11.08 -21.38
C VAL A 82 2.34 11.37 -22.30
N VAL A 83 2.12 12.65 -22.64
CA VAL A 83 1.09 13.07 -23.60
C VAL A 83 1.35 12.51 -25.00
N ASP A 84 2.59 12.48 -25.46
CA ASP A 84 2.97 11.93 -26.75
C ASP A 84 2.70 10.41 -26.81
N LEU A 85 3.03 9.68 -25.74
CA LEU A 85 2.73 8.25 -25.60
C LEU A 85 1.23 7.97 -25.60
N ARG A 86 0.44 8.75 -24.86
CA ARG A 86 -1.03 8.67 -24.90
C ARG A 86 -1.56 8.88 -26.31
N THR A 87 -1.09 9.92 -26.98
CA THR A 87 -1.51 10.26 -28.35
C THR A 87 -1.17 9.13 -29.33
N TRP A 88 0.04 8.58 -29.24
CA TRP A 88 0.45 7.44 -30.05
C TRP A 88 -0.45 6.22 -29.82
N LEU A 89 -0.72 5.87 -28.57
CA LEU A 89 -1.57 4.72 -28.23
C LEU A 89 -3.00 4.90 -28.75
N LYS A 90 -3.54 6.11 -28.61
CA LYS A 90 -4.85 6.49 -29.14
C LYS A 90 -4.93 6.24 -30.65
N ILE A 91 -3.90 6.64 -31.39
CA ILE A 91 -3.82 6.42 -32.85
C ILE A 91 -3.80 4.92 -33.17
N GLU A 92 -3.01 4.13 -32.45
CA GLU A 92 -2.92 2.69 -32.70
C GLU A 92 -4.24 1.95 -32.39
N LEU A 93 -4.91 2.29 -31.29
CA LEU A 93 -6.22 1.72 -30.97
C LEU A 93 -7.31 2.19 -31.94
N ASP A 94 -7.28 3.44 -32.37
CA ASP A 94 -8.23 3.97 -33.36
C ASP A 94 -8.10 3.26 -34.71
N LYS A 95 -6.86 3.01 -35.18
CA LYS A 95 -6.60 2.19 -36.38
C LYS A 95 -7.23 0.81 -36.26
N LEU A 96 -7.02 0.13 -35.12
CA LEU A 96 -7.63 -1.18 -34.88
C LEU A 96 -9.16 -1.13 -34.88
N SER A 97 -9.75 -0.05 -34.37
CA SER A 97 -11.22 0.09 -34.32
C SER A 97 -11.87 0.25 -35.69
N LYS A 98 -11.11 0.73 -36.68
CA LYS A 98 -11.54 0.88 -38.08
C LYS A 98 -11.39 -0.40 -38.89
N GLU A 99 -10.60 -1.37 -38.40
CA GLU A 99 -10.49 -2.67 -39.06
C GLU A 99 -11.76 -3.51 -38.86
N LYS A 100 -12.08 -4.35 -39.84
CA LYS A 100 -13.14 -5.34 -39.69
C LYS A 100 -12.80 -6.30 -38.54
N TRP A 101 -13.79 -6.59 -37.70
CA TRP A 101 -13.66 -7.58 -36.62
C TRP A 101 -13.26 -8.96 -37.18
N LYS A 102 -12.16 -9.52 -36.67
CA LYS A 102 -11.59 -10.82 -37.08
C LYS A 102 -11.67 -11.87 -35.96
N GLY A 103 -12.40 -11.59 -34.88
CA GLY A 103 -12.50 -12.48 -33.72
C GLY A 103 -11.53 -12.16 -32.58
N VAL A 104 -11.80 -12.77 -31.43
CA VAL A 104 -11.16 -12.45 -30.15
C VAL A 104 -9.65 -12.71 -30.16
N PHE A 105 -9.21 -13.86 -30.68
CA PHE A 105 -7.80 -14.24 -30.67
C PHE A 105 -6.92 -13.29 -31.50
N ILE A 106 -7.42 -12.86 -32.67
CA ILE A 106 -6.69 -11.92 -33.53
C ILE A 106 -6.60 -10.56 -32.85
N LEU A 107 -7.69 -10.07 -32.22
CA LEU A 107 -7.65 -8.84 -31.44
C LEU A 107 -6.63 -8.92 -30.30
N GLN A 108 -6.64 -10.01 -29.52
CA GLN A 108 -5.72 -10.19 -28.41
C GLN A 108 -4.26 -10.19 -28.87
N GLY A 109 -3.95 -10.83 -30.00
CA GLY A 109 -2.61 -10.80 -30.60
C GLY A 109 -2.19 -9.38 -31.00
N ARG A 110 -3.08 -8.59 -31.62
CA ARG A 110 -2.81 -7.19 -31.98
C ARG A 110 -2.62 -6.30 -30.76
N LEU A 111 -3.46 -6.44 -29.73
CA LEU A 111 -3.33 -5.71 -28.48
C LEU A 111 -2.03 -6.05 -27.74
N LEU A 112 -1.59 -7.31 -27.81
CA LEU A 112 -0.30 -7.73 -27.25
C LEU A 112 0.88 -7.06 -27.97
N ASP A 113 0.81 -6.91 -29.30
CA ASP A 113 1.84 -6.22 -30.08
C ASP A 113 1.90 -4.72 -29.75
N ILE A 114 0.74 -4.04 -29.73
CA ILE A 114 0.63 -2.64 -29.29
C ILE A 114 1.21 -2.47 -27.88
N ARG A 115 0.88 -3.39 -26.98
CA ARG A 115 1.40 -3.42 -25.60
C ARG A 115 2.92 -3.48 -25.57
N LYS A 116 3.54 -4.42 -26.29
CA LYS A 116 5.00 -4.56 -26.35
C LYS A 116 5.67 -3.31 -26.94
N ASN A 117 5.06 -2.72 -27.96
CA ASN A 117 5.56 -1.50 -28.59
C ASN A 117 5.46 -0.29 -27.65
N LEU A 118 4.37 -0.18 -26.89
CA LEU A 118 4.20 0.85 -25.86
C LEU A 118 5.27 0.72 -24.77
N ASP A 119 5.49 -0.50 -24.30
CA ASP A 119 6.49 -0.85 -23.28
C ASP A 119 7.90 -0.42 -23.72
N SER A 120 8.30 -0.85 -24.91
CA SER A 120 9.61 -0.50 -25.49
C SER A 120 9.77 1.02 -25.71
N LYS A 121 8.71 1.72 -26.13
CA LYS A 121 8.74 3.18 -26.30
C LYS A 121 8.90 3.89 -24.97
N LEU A 122 8.16 3.46 -23.94
CA LEU A 122 8.23 4.04 -22.60
C LEU A 122 9.64 3.84 -22.01
N GLU A 123 10.19 2.63 -22.09
CA GLU A 123 11.55 2.33 -21.63
C GLU A 123 12.60 3.20 -22.30
N LYS A 124 12.55 3.33 -23.64
CA LYS A 124 13.49 4.18 -24.38
C LYS A 124 13.37 5.64 -24.01
N LEU A 125 12.16 6.14 -23.80
CA LEU A 125 11.93 7.53 -23.39
C LEU A 125 12.44 7.79 -21.98
N LEU A 126 12.21 6.88 -21.05
CA LEU A 126 12.70 6.97 -19.68
C LEU A 126 14.23 6.95 -19.64
N LYS A 127 14.88 6.03 -20.35
CA LYS A 127 16.35 5.94 -20.44
C LYS A 127 16.95 7.21 -21.03
N LYS A 128 16.41 7.67 -22.17
CA LYS A 128 16.89 8.89 -22.81
C LYS A 128 16.69 10.12 -21.91
N PHE A 129 15.58 10.16 -21.18
CA PHE A 129 15.32 11.25 -20.25
C PHE A 129 16.30 11.20 -19.07
N SER A 130 16.52 10.04 -18.45
CA SER A 130 17.45 9.88 -17.33
C SER A 130 18.89 10.21 -17.73
N GLU A 131 19.36 9.76 -18.90
CA GLU A 131 20.69 10.09 -19.44
C GLU A 131 20.96 11.60 -19.51
N VAL A 132 19.95 12.39 -19.89
CA VAL A 132 20.08 13.85 -20.03
C VAL A 132 19.81 14.57 -18.70
N ALA A 133 18.89 14.07 -17.89
CA ALA A 133 18.48 14.69 -16.63
C ALA A 133 19.48 14.43 -15.48
N CYS A 134 20.28 13.39 -15.62
CA CYS A 134 21.33 12.97 -14.68
C CYS A 134 22.75 13.28 -15.17
N SER A 135 22.92 13.88 -16.35
CA SER A 135 24.27 14.27 -16.79
C SER A 135 24.81 15.42 -15.96
N GLU A 136 26.14 15.50 -15.82
CA GLU A 136 26.80 16.58 -15.07
C GLU A 136 26.41 17.98 -15.60
N ASP A 137 26.32 18.10 -16.92
CA ASP A 137 25.96 19.33 -17.64
C ASP A 137 24.44 19.60 -17.71
N CYS A 138 23.61 18.69 -17.19
CA CYS A 138 22.15 18.63 -17.30
C CYS A 138 21.49 19.71 -18.17
N VAL A 139 21.13 19.35 -19.41
CA VAL A 139 20.59 20.26 -20.42
C VAL A 139 19.10 20.04 -20.69
N VAL A 140 18.33 19.57 -19.70
CA VAL A 140 16.90 19.31 -19.88
C VAL A 140 16.12 20.61 -20.08
N THR A 141 15.60 20.80 -21.30
CA THR A 141 14.75 21.94 -21.69
C THR A 141 13.26 21.61 -21.62
N GLU A 142 12.91 20.36 -21.36
CA GLU A 142 11.55 19.87 -21.34
C GLU A 142 10.74 20.49 -20.17
N GLY A 143 9.41 20.51 -20.32
CA GLY A 143 8.48 21.17 -19.39
C GLY A 143 8.41 20.53 -17.99
N PRO A 144 7.30 20.65 -17.24
CA PRO A 144 7.21 20.04 -15.92
C PRO A 144 7.48 18.53 -15.99
N ILE A 145 8.26 18.04 -15.04
CA ILE A 145 8.62 16.63 -14.93
C ILE A 145 7.57 15.92 -14.09
N LEU A 146 7.26 14.68 -14.44
CA LEU A 146 6.33 13.84 -13.70
C LEU A 146 7.14 12.74 -13.00
N ASP A 147 6.93 12.61 -11.70
CA ASP A 147 7.28 11.39 -10.97
C ASP A 147 6.20 10.34 -11.23
N CYS A 148 6.56 9.30 -11.96
CA CYS A 148 5.62 8.28 -12.42
C CYS A 148 5.06 7.43 -11.28
N TRP A 149 5.77 7.31 -10.15
CA TRP A 149 5.34 6.49 -9.02
C TRP A 149 4.29 7.18 -8.18
N THR A 150 4.53 8.46 -7.88
CA THR A 150 3.65 9.28 -7.02
C THR A 150 2.65 10.11 -7.81
N CYS A 151 2.82 10.21 -9.13
CA CYS A 151 2.09 11.11 -10.02
C CYS A 151 2.21 12.60 -9.64
N LEU A 152 3.28 12.96 -8.94
CA LEU A 152 3.57 14.34 -8.58
C LEU A 152 4.31 15.05 -9.71
N ARG A 153 3.96 16.32 -9.92
CA ARG A 153 4.68 17.19 -10.85
C ARG A 153 5.84 17.84 -10.12
N ILE A 154 7.02 17.64 -10.67
CA ILE A 154 8.29 18.18 -10.20
C ILE A 154 8.70 19.33 -11.12
N THR A 155 9.13 20.43 -10.51
CA THR A 155 9.61 21.62 -11.24
C THR A 155 11.10 21.56 -11.55
N SER A 156 11.87 20.77 -10.79
CA SER A 156 13.27 20.49 -11.10
C SER A 156 13.38 19.67 -12.38
N ARG A 157 14.34 20.06 -13.23
CA ARG A 157 14.61 19.40 -14.52
C ARG A 157 15.84 18.49 -14.47
N CYS A 158 16.72 18.76 -13.51
CA CYS A 158 17.97 18.06 -13.28
C CYS A 158 17.90 17.32 -11.97
N PHE A 159 18.42 16.10 -11.95
CA PHE A 159 18.39 15.22 -10.80
C PHE A 159 19.80 14.77 -10.44
N ARG A 160 20.00 14.36 -9.20
CA ARG A 160 21.23 13.78 -8.62
C ARG A 160 20.86 12.75 -7.56
N GLY A 161 21.82 11.96 -7.09
CA GLY A 161 21.61 10.97 -6.03
C GLY A 161 20.76 9.78 -6.48
N GLU A 162 19.71 9.46 -5.69
CA GLU A 162 18.86 8.27 -5.86
C GLU A 162 18.20 8.14 -7.26
N TYR A 163 17.98 9.25 -7.96
CA TYR A 163 17.39 9.26 -9.31
C TYR A 163 18.41 9.01 -10.44
N CYS A 164 19.71 9.03 -10.12
CA CYS A 164 20.80 9.04 -11.11
C CYS A 164 21.84 7.95 -10.86
N GLU A 165 21.47 6.88 -10.15
CA GLU A 165 22.38 5.79 -9.76
C GLU A 165 23.63 6.24 -8.97
N GLU A 166 23.65 7.48 -8.46
CA GLU A 166 24.78 8.01 -7.67
C GLU A 166 24.78 7.51 -6.22
N ASP A 167 23.69 6.90 -5.75
CA ASP A 167 23.68 6.26 -4.44
C ASP A 167 24.49 4.96 -4.51
N ASP A 168 25.62 4.92 -3.79
CA ASP A 168 26.41 3.70 -3.59
C ASP A 168 25.45 2.55 -3.21
N PRO A 169 25.33 1.48 -4.03
CA PRO A 169 24.34 0.42 -3.82
C PRO A 169 24.44 -0.17 -2.40
N LYS A 170 25.64 -0.17 -1.82
CA LYS A 170 25.88 -0.60 -0.43
C LYS A 170 25.21 0.31 0.60
N LYS A 171 25.16 1.62 0.34
CA LYS A 171 24.57 2.64 1.23
C LYS A 171 23.04 2.58 1.18
N ALA A 172 22.47 2.36 0.00
CA ALA A 172 21.03 2.15 -0.16
C ALA A 172 20.57 0.85 0.53
N GLU A 173 21.28 -0.26 0.30
CA GLU A 173 21.01 -1.55 0.94
C GLU A 173 21.14 -1.44 2.47
N SER A 174 22.19 -0.78 2.98
CA SER A 174 22.37 -0.55 4.42
C SER A 174 21.24 0.28 5.03
N ARG A 175 20.71 1.26 4.30
CA ARG A 175 19.56 2.08 4.74
C ARG A 175 18.28 1.26 4.82
N GLU A 176 18.04 0.40 3.83
CA GLU A 176 16.87 -0.50 3.82
C GLU A 176 16.94 -1.54 4.94
N ILE A 177 18.11 -2.15 5.16
CA ILE A 177 18.35 -3.06 6.29
C ILE A 177 18.13 -2.33 7.62
N GLY A 178 18.65 -1.10 7.75
CA GLY A 178 18.46 -0.28 8.96
C GLY A 178 16.98 0.00 9.25
N LEU A 179 16.21 0.42 8.24
CA LEU A 179 14.77 0.64 8.37
C LEU A 179 14.02 -0.64 8.74
N PHE A 180 14.38 -1.78 8.15
CA PHE A 180 13.78 -3.07 8.48
C PHE A 180 14.04 -3.47 9.93
N LEU A 181 15.27 -3.27 10.43
CA LEU A 181 15.63 -3.54 11.83
C LEU A 181 14.88 -2.62 12.79
N ILE A 182 14.71 -1.35 12.45
CA ILE A 182 13.92 -0.39 13.25
C ILE A 182 12.46 -0.87 13.35
N LEU A 183 11.84 -1.23 12.22
CA LEU A 183 10.46 -1.72 12.20
C LEU A 183 10.29 -3.02 13.02
N LEU A 184 11.25 -3.95 12.93
CA LEU A 184 11.25 -5.15 13.76
C LEU A 184 11.36 -4.82 15.24
N ALA A 185 12.27 -3.91 15.61
CA ALA A 185 12.45 -3.48 16.99
C ALA A 185 11.18 -2.81 17.53
N GLU A 186 10.57 -1.91 16.77
CA GLU A 186 9.29 -1.29 17.12
C GLU A 186 8.18 -2.33 17.30
N GLY A 187 8.09 -3.31 16.41
CA GLY A 187 7.13 -4.40 16.51
C GLY A 187 7.30 -5.22 17.79
N VAL A 188 8.55 -5.56 18.15
CA VAL A 188 8.86 -6.30 19.38
C VAL A 188 8.57 -5.47 20.63
N ILE A 189 8.93 -4.18 20.64
CA ILE A 189 8.67 -3.28 21.77
C ILE A 189 7.16 -3.11 21.97
N LEU A 190 6.41 -2.79 20.91
CA LEU A 190 4.95 -2.62 20.99
C LEU A 190 4.26 -3.92 21.41
N GLY A 191 4.67 -5.06 20.84
CA GLY A 191 4.16 -6.37 21.22
C GLY A 191 4.44 -6.70 22.69
N GLY A 192 5.66 -6.42 23.16
CA GLY A 192 6.06 -6.61 24.56
C GLY A 192 5.25 -5.75 25.53
N VAL A 193 5.06 -4.47 25.20
CA VAL A 193 4.23 -3.55 26.00
C VAL A 193 2.78 -4.05 26.09
N LEU A 194 2.20 -4.49 24.98
CA LEU A 194 0.83 -5.03 24.96
C LEU A 194 0.69 -6.31 25.79
N LEU A 195 1.67 -7.22 25.70
CA LEU A 195 1.68 -8.45 26.50
C LEU A 195 1.81 -8.16 28.00
N LEU A 196 2.71 -7.26 28.38
CA LEU A 196 2.89 -6.83 29.77
C LEU A 196 1.61 -6.17 30.30
N PHE A 197 0.99 -5.29 29.51
CA PHE A 197 -0.27 -4.66 29.88
C PHE A 197 -1.39 -5.68 30.08
N HIS A 198 -1.53 -6.64 29.15
CA HIS A 198 -2.51 -7.72 29.25
C HIS A 198 -2.27 -8.58 30.49
N PHE A 199 -1.01 -8.94 30.76
CA PHE A 199 -0.62 -9.70 31.95
C PHE A 199 -0.93 -8.93 33.24
N CYS A 200 -0.58 -7.64 33.33
CA CYS A 200 -0.87 -6.80 34.47
C CYS A 200 -2.37 -6.68 34.76
N ILE A 201 -3.20 -6.47 33.73
CA ILE A 201 -4.66 -6.41 33.89
C ILE A 201 -5.22 -7.76 34.35
N SER A 202 -4.79 -8.86 33.71
CA SER A 202 -5.23 -10.20 34.06
C SER A 202 -4.86 -10.53 35.51
N HIS A 203 -3.63 -10.23 35.91
CA HIS A 203 -3.14 -10.42 37.28
C HIS A 203 -3.90 -9.56 38.28
N GLN A 204 -4.13 -8.27 38.01
CA GLN A 204 -4.94 -7.41 38.89
C GLN A 204 -6.37 -7.92 39.05
N ARG A 205 -6.99 -8.43 37.98
CA ARG A 205 -8.33 -9.03 38.05
C ARG A 205 -8.34 -10.27 38.93
N LYS A 206 -7.36 -11.17 38.76
CA LYS A 206 -7.19 -12.36 39.61
C LYS A 206 -6.97 -12.00 41.08
N MET A 207 -6.08 -11.06 41.37
CA MET A 207 -5.81 -10.60 42.74
C MET A 207 -7.04 -9.96 43.39
N LYS A 208 -7.82 -9.16 42.64
CA LYS A 208 -9.09 -8.61 43.14
C LYS A 208 -10.12 -9.69 43.46
N ALA A 209 -10.21 -10.75 42.64
CA ALA A 209 -11.09 -11.88 42.91
C ALA A 209 -10.70 -12.65 44.18
N ILE A 210 -9.40 -12.98 44.32
CA ILE A 210 -8.86 -13.69 45.50
C ILE A 210 -9.08 -12.85 46.78
N ARG A 211 -8.81 -11.54 46.72
CA ARG A 211 -9.00 -10.66 47.89
C ARG A 211 -10.47 -10.57 48.29
N ARG A 212 -11.41 -10.58 47.33
CA ARG A 212 -12.85 -10.64 47.62
C ARG A 212 -13.23 -11.96 48.28
N SER A 213 -12.83 -13.10 47.73
CA SER A 213 -13.18 -14.42 48.30
C SER A 213 -12.60 -14.61 49.70
N LEU A 214 -11.37 -14.13 49.95
CA LEU A 214 -10.76 -14.19 51.27
C LEU A 214 -11.51 -13.32 52.29
N LYS A 215 -11.97 -12.13 51.89
CA LYS A 215 -12.78 -11.25 52.73
C LYS A 215 -14.09 -11.93 53.13
N THR A 216 -14.80 -12.52 52.16
CA THR A 216 -16.06 -13.24 52.42
C THR A 216 -15.85 -14.45 53.33
N TYR A 217 -14.74 -15.17 53.16
CA TYR A 217 -14.38 -16.30 54.03
C TYR A 217 -14.13 -15.85 55.48
N LEU A 218 -13.39 -14.76 55.68
CA LEU A 218 -13.12 -14.19 57.01
C LEU A 218 -14.38 -13.68 57.69
N GLU A 219 -15.26 -12.98 56.96
CA GLU A 219 -16.55 -12.50 57.48
C GLU A 219 -17.41 -13.68 57.96
N LYS A 220 -17.54 -14.73 57.14
CA LYS A 220 -18.28 -15.94 57.51
C LYS A 220 -17.69 -16.64 58.73
N LYS A 221 -16.36 -16.76 58.82
CA LYS A 221 -15.69 -17.36 59.99
C LYS A 221 -15.88 -16.54 61.25
N LEU A 222 -15.93 -15.21 61.14
CA LEU A 222 -16.20 -14.32 62.27
C LEU A 222 -17.64 -14.46 62.76
N GLU A 223 -18.62 -14.53 61.84
CA GLU A 223 -20.02 -14.78 62.17
C GLU A 223 -20.22 -16.14 62.86
N GLU A 224 -19.60 -17.21 62.36
CA GLU A 224 -19.63 -18.54 63.01
C GLU A 224 -19.08 -18.48 64.46
N LEU A 225 -17.97 -17.77 64.68
CA LEU A 225 -17.39 -17.63 66.02
C LEU A 225 -18.25 -16.79 66.97
N MET A 226 -18.87 -15.72 66.48
CA MET A 226 -19.81 -14.93 67.27
C MET A 226 -21.06 -15.73 67.64
N GLY A 227 -21.62 -16.51 66.69
CA GLY A 227 -22.76 -17.40 66.96
C GLY A 227 -22.47 -18.42 68.07
N ILE A 228 -21.29 -19.08 68.03
CA ILE A 228 -20.88 -20.04 69.07
C ILE A 228 -20.71 -19.34 70.43
N LYS A 229 -20.22 -18.09 70.45
CA LYS A 229 -20.08 -17.31 71.68
C LYS A 229 -21.46 -16.98 72.27
N ASP A 230 -22.39 -16.52 71.45
CA ASP A 230 -23.75 -16.17 71.88
C ASP A 230 -24.53 -17.40 72.37
N GLU A 231 -24.36 -18.56 71.73
CA GLU A 231 -24.95 -19.83 72.19
C GLU A 231 -24.38 -20.25 73.56
N LYS A 232 -23.06 -20.17 73.75
CA LYS A 232 -22.43 -20.44 75.05
C LYS A 232 -22.91 -19.47 76.13
N GLU A 233 -23.10 -18.20 75.80
CA GLU A 233 -23.56 -17.18 76.76
C GLU A 233 -25.03 -17.36 77.16
N LYS A 234 -25.87 -17.93 76.27
CA LYS A 234 -27.25 -18.31 76.59
C LYS A 234 -27.32 -19.58 77.44
N ASP A 235 -26.48 -20.57 77.17
CA ASP A 235 -26.43 -21.83 77.93
C ASP A 235 -25.94 -21.61 79.38
N PHE A 236 -25.06 -20.62 79.58
CA PHE A 236 -24.65 -20.18 80.92
C PHE A 236 -25.75 -19.46 81.71
N ARG A 237 -26.61 -18.67 81.04
CA ARG A 237 -27.71 -17.92 81.69
C ARG A 237 -28.96 -18.76 81.96
N GLY A 238 -29.09 -19.93 81.34
CA GLY A 238 -30.21 -20.86 81.60
C GLY A 238 -30.00 -21.84 82.76
N ARG A 239 -28.88 -21.74 83.49
CA ARG A 239 -28.51 -22.61 84.64
C ARG A 239 -28.51 -21.90 86.00
N GLU A 240 -28.92 -20.63 86.05
CA GLU A 240 -29.28 -19.91 87.28
C GLU A 240 -30.79 -19.94 87.48
#